data_AF-A0A418XLW8-F1
#
_entry.id   AF-A0A418XLW8-F1
#
_cell.length_a   1.000
_cell.length_b   1.000
_cell.length_c   1.000
_cell.angle_alpha   90.00
_cell.angle_beta   90.00
_cell.angle_gamma   90.00
#
_symmetry.space_group_name_H-M   'P 1'
#
loop_
_entity.id
_entity.type
_entity.pdbx_description
1 polymer ?
#
loop_
_entity_poly.entity_id
_entity_poly.type
_entity_poly.pdbx_seq_one_letter_code
_entity_poly.pdbx_strand_id
1 'polypeptide(L)'
;MARRPPRPFHEEVALIIVRMLLGLGVALLLWLVYMKVITHTVTNMQNEILANSQKAQMKASAQYQQIREREAAQRLEQQHRQTMSDEEARRQQVLENQKNAKVVQARSQLERQKSAAWSQFYKEPSYCSNWQTDQQMVGCQNHKLRTRSEFEQKWAAGELDQSNG
;
A
#
# COMPACT_ATOMS: atom_id res chain seq x y z
N MET A 1 -66.53 31.13 -86.74
CA MET A 1 -65.62 31.00 -85.57
C MET A 1 -66.35 31.53 -84.34
N ALA A 2 -66.99 30.67 -83.54
CA ALA A 2 -67.71 31.09 -82.34
C ALA A 2 -66.75 31.17 -81.14
N ARG A 3 -66.48 32.37 -80.63
CA ARG A 3 -65.75 32.58 -79.38
C ARG A 3 -66.68 32.21 -78.22
N ARG A 4 -66.30 31.22 -77.40
CA ARG A 4 -67.04 30.88 -76.17
C ARG A 4 -66.91 32.06 -75.18
N PRO A 5 -67.98 32.41 -74.44
CA PRO A 5 -67.94 33.51 -73.47
C PRO A 5 -67.00 33.17 -72.29
N PRO A 6 -66.34 34.18 -71.70
CA PRO A 6 -65.49 33.98 -70.53
C PRO A 6 -66.32 33.52 -69.33
N ARG A 7 -65.86 32.46 -68.64
CA ARG A 7 -66.48 31.98 -67.41
C ARG A 7 -66.22 32.98 -66.27
N PRO A 8 -67.15 33.15 -65.32
CA PRO A 8 -66.97 34.05 -64.20
C PRO A 8 -65.83 33.56 -63.29
N PHE A 9 -64.90 34.46 -62.94
CA PHE A 9 -63.67 34.19 -62.18
C PHE A 9 -63.88 33.42 -60.87
N HIS A 10 -65.06 33.54 -60.25
CA HIS A 10 -65.40 32.88 -58.99
C HIS A 10 -65.57 31.35 -59.11
N GLU A 11 -65.99 30.82 -60.26
CA GLU A 11 -66.14 29.37 -60.45
C GLU A 11 -64.78 28.66 -60.52
N GLU A 12 -63.77 29.29 -61.14
CA GLU A 12 -62.43 28.69 -61.25
C GLU A 12 -61.71 28.67 -59.90
N VAL A 13 -61.85 29.74 -59.11
CA VAL A 13 -61.28 29.83 -57.76
C VAL A 13 -61.91 28.81 -56.81
N ALA A 14 -63.24 28.63 -56.86
CA ALA A 14 -63.93 27.65 -56.03
C ALA A 14 -63.43 26.22 -56.29
N LEU A 15 -63.20 25.88 -57.57
CA LEU A 15 -62.73 24.55 -57.96
C LEU A 15 -61.27 24.29 -57.54
N ILE A 16 -60.42 25.32 -57.54
CA ILE A 16 -59.05 25.24 -57.03
C ILE A 16 -59.04 25.00 -55.51
N ILE A 17 -59.88 25.73 -54.75
CA ILE A 17 -59.98 25.59 -53.29
C ILE A 17 -60.44 24.18 -52.91
N VAL A 18 -61.46 23.64 -53.59
CA VAL A 18 -61.96 22.28 -53.34
C VAL A 18 -60.87 21.23 -53.58
N ARG A 19 -60.08 21.37 -54.64
CA ARG A 19 -58.95 20.45 -54.92
C ARG A 19 -57.85 20.52 -53.86
N MET A 20 -57.53 21.71 -53.35
CA MET A 20 -56.57 21.86 -52.26
C MET A 20 -57.04 21.21 -50.97
N LEU A 21 -58.32 21.40 -50.60
CA LEU A 21 -58.90 20.80 -49.40
C LEU A 21 -58.93 19.27 -49.49
N LEU A 22 -59.26 18.73 -50.67
CA LEU A 22 -59.20 17.28 -50.90
C LEU A 22 -57.76 16.74 -50.80
N GLY A 23 -56.80 17.43 -51.42
CA GLY A 23 -55.38 17.05 -51.33
C GLY A 23 -54.86 17.05 -49.89
N LEU A 24 -55.23 18.07 -49.10
CA LEU A 24 -54.85 18.19 -47.70
C LEU A 24 -55.52 17.11 -46.83
N GLY A 25 -56.79 16.79 -47.11
CA GLY A 25 -57.50 15.69 -46.45
C GLY A 25 -56.82 14.34 -46.69
N VAL A 26 -56.41 14.06 -47.93
CA VAL A 26 -55.69 12.82 -48.28
C VAL A 26 -54.31 12.77 -47.60
N ALA A 27 -53.57 13.88 -47.59
CA ALA A 27 -52.26 13.95 -46.94
C ALA A 27 -52.36 13.70 -45.42
N LEU A 28 -53.36 14.26 -44.75
CA LEU A 28 -53.60 14.03 -43.32
C LEU A 28 -53.94 12.57 -43.02
N LEU A 29 -54.77 11.93 -43.87
CA LEU A 29 -55.10 10.51 -43.69
C LEU A 29 -53.88 9.61 -43.87
N LEU A 30 -53.05 9.86 -44.90
CA LEU A 30 -51.81 9.12 -45.10
C LEU A 30 -50.85 9.28 -43.92
N TRP A 31 -50.73 10.50 -43.37
CA TRP A 31 -49.91 10.77 -42.20
C TRP A 31 -50.41 10.03 -40.94
N LEU A 32 -51.72 10.01 -40.69
CA LEU A 32 -52.30 9.29 -39.54
C LEU A 32 -52.09 7.78 -39.63
N VAL A 33 -52.24 7.19 -40.82
CA VAL A 33 -51.96 5.77 -41.04
C VAL A 33 -50.47 5.48 -40.81
N TYR A 34 -49.58 6.33 -41.32
CA TYR A 34 -48.13 6.20 -41.13
C TYR A 34 -47.73 6.24 -39.65
N MET A 35 -48.28 7.18 -38.87
CA MET A 35 -48.00 7.30 -37.44
C MET A 35 -48.48 6.08 -36.62
N LYS A 36 -49.59 5.44 -37.01
CA LYS A 36 -50.07 4.21 -36.36
C LYS A 36 -49.18 3.00 -36.63
N VAL A 37 -48.61 2.89 -37.83
CA VAL A 37 -47.70 1.78 -38.17
C VAL A 37 -46.40 1.86 -37.37
N ILE A 38 -45.84 3.07 -37.20
CA ILE A 38 -44.60 3.27 -36.44
C ILE A 38 -44.79 2.98 -34.95
N THR A 39 -45.89 3.44 -34.35
CA THR A 39 -46.12 3.24 -32.91
C THR A 39 -46.26 1.76 -32.55
N HIS A 40 -46.91 0.94 -33.40
CA HIS A 40 -47.02 -0.51 -33.17
C HIS A 40 -45.70 -1.27 -33.26
N THR A 41 -44.81 -0.89 -34.19
CA THR A 41 -43.51 -1.57 -34.32
C THR A 41 -42.55 -1.22 -33.18
N VAL A 42 -42.60 0.02 -32.69
CA VAL A 42 -41.75 0.49 -31.59
C VAL A 42 -42.14 -0.15 -30.25
N THR A 43 -43.44 -0.33 -29.97
CA THR A 43 -43.89 -0.95 -28.71
C THR A 43 -43.47 -2.41 -28.54
N ASN A 44 -43.36 -3.16 -29.65
CA ASN A 44 -43.00 -4.57 -29.58
C ASN A 44 -41.49 -4.78 -29.29
N MET A 45 -40.65 -3.84 -29.73
CA MET A 45 -39.19 -3.91 -29.57
C MET A 45 -38.72 -3.54 -28.15
N GLN A 46 -39.46 -2.67 -27.44
CA GLN A 46 -39.08 -2.21 -26.10
C GLN A 46 -39.09 -3.33 -25.05
N ASN A 47 -40.07 -4.23 -25.12
CA ASN A 47 -40.22 -5.31 -24.13
C ASN A 47 -39.05 -6.31 -24.17
N GLU A 48 -38.52 -6.60 -25.36
CA GLU A 48 -37.41 -7.55 -25.53
C GLU A 48 -36.07 -6.95 -25.09
N ILE A 49 -35.85 -5.65 -25.36
CA ILE A 49 -34.65 -4.93 -24.91
C ILE A 49 -34.64 -4.79 -23.38
N LEU A 50 -35.77 -4.53 -22.75
CA LEU A 50 -35.90 -4.47 -21.28
C LEU A 50 -35.62 -5.82 -20.62
N ALA A 51 -36.18 -6.91 -21.15
CA ALA A 51 -35.95 -8.25 -20.60
C ALA A 51 -34.48 -8.69 -20.71
N ASN A 52 -33.83 -8.40 -21.83
CA ASN A 52 -32.42 -8.76 -22.05
C ASN A 52 -31.47 -7.86 -21.25
N SER A 53 -31.77 -6.57 -21.12
CA SER A 53 -30.96 -5.64 -20.31
C SER A 53 -31.01 -5.97 -18.81
N GLN A 54 -32.18 -6.32 -18.26
CA GLN A 54 -32.27 -6.76 -16.86
C GLN A 54 -31.46 -8.03 -16.59
N LYS A 55 -31.53 -9.02 -17.49
CA LYS A 55 -30.72 -10.25 -17.39
C LYS A 55 -29.21 -9.97 -17.46
N ALA A 56 -28.79 -9.07 -18.35
CA ALA A 56 -27.39 -8.65 -18.44
C ALA A 56 -26.94 -7.93 -17.16
N GLN A 57 -27.76 -7.05 -16.60
CA GLN A 57 -27.47 -6.31 -15.38
C GLN A 57 -27.39 -7.20 -14.14
N MET A 58 -28.28 -8.20 -14.03
CA MET A 58 -28.22 -9.20 -12.96
C MET A 58 -26.93 -10.04 -13.02
N LYS A 59 -26.53 -10.49 -14.22
CA LYS A 59 -25.27 -11.23 -14.38
C LYS A 59 -24.06 -10.36 -14.06
N ALA A 60 -24.05 -9.10 -14.52
CA ALA A 60 -22.95 -8.17 -14.25
C ALA A 60 -22.83 -7.86 -12.75
N SER A 61 -23.95 -7.62 -12.06
CA SER A 61 -23.94 -7.35 -10.61
C SER A 61 -23.50 -8.57 -9.79
N ALA A 62 -23.95 -9.77 -10.14
CA ALA A 62 -23.51 -11.01 -9.49
C ALA A 62 -21.99 -11.25 -9.68
N GLN A 63 -21.47 -11.02 -10.89
CA GLN A 63 -20.02 -11.11 -11.14
C GLN A 63 -19.24 -10.07 -10.33
N TYR A 64 -19.76 -8.84 -10.23
CA TYR A 64 -19.12 -7.77 -9.46
C TYR A 64 -19.07 -8.08 -7.95
N GLN A 65 -20.12 -8.70 -7.41
CA GLN A 65 -20.14 -9.16 -6.03
C GLN A 65 -19.09 -10.25 -5.79
N GLN A 66 -19.00 -11.25 -6.67
CA GLN A 66 -17.99 -12.31 -6.56
C GLN A 66 -16.56 -11.77 -6.61
N ILE A 67 -16.29 -10.78 -7.47
CA ILE A 67 -14.96 -10.15 -7.53
C ILE A 67 -14.64 -9.44 -6.22
N ARG A 68 -15.60 -8.65 -5.68
CA ARG A 68 -15.40 -7.96 -4.39
C ARG A 68 -15.15 -8.93 -3.23
N GLU A 69 -15.86 -10.05 -3.18
CA GLU A 69 -15.64 -11.06 -2.14
C GLU A 69 -14.25 -11.70 -2.25
N ARG A 70 -13.81 -12.02 -3.47
CA ARG A 70 -12.44 -12.55 -3.70
C ARG A 70 -11.36 -11.55 -3.32
N GLU A 71 -11.52 -10.28 -3.69
CA GLU A 71 -10.59 -9.22 -3.31
C GLU A 71 -10.56 -9.02 -1.78
N ALA A 72 -11.72 -9.02 -1.12
CA ALA A 72 -11.79 -8.92 0.34
C ALA A 72 -11.09 -10.09 1.03
N ALA A 73 -11.32 -11.32 0.56
CA ALA A 73 -10.66 -12.51 1.09
C ALA A 73 -9.13 -12.47 0.87
N GLN A 74 -8.68 -12.05 -0.31
CA GLN A 74 -7.25 -11.91 -0.61
C GLN A 74 -6.57 -10.85 0.25
N ARG A 75 -7.24 -9.70 0.47
CA ARG A 75 -6.71 -8.65 1.37
C ARG A 75 -6.59 -9.14 2.81
N LEU A 76 -7.60 -9.88 3.30
CA LEU A 76 -7.56 -10.46 4.64
C LEU A 76 -6.39 -11.46 4.78
N GLU A 77 -6.20 -12.33 3.78
CA GLU A 77 -5.09 -13.30 3.79
C GLU A 77 -3.72 -12.61 3.72
N GLN A 78 -3.57 -11.58 2.87
CA GLN A 78 -2.34 -10.80 2.80
C GLN A 78 -2.04 -10.09 4.11
N GLN A 79 -3.05 -9.46 4.73
CA GLN A 79 -2.90 -8.81 6.02
C GLN A 79 -2.49 -9.83 7.10
N HIS A 80 -3.12 -11.01 7.11
CA HIS A 80 -2.76 -12.07 8.06
C HIS A 80 -1.31 -12.54 7.88
N ARG A 81 -0.88 -12.79 6.64
CA ARG A 81 0.51 -13.17 6.34
C ARG A 81 1.52 -12.10 6.76
N GLN A 82 1.21 -10.82 6.53
CA GLN A 82 2.05 -9.71 6.96
C GLN A 82 2.16 -9.65 8.48
N THR A 83 1.03 -9.74 9.19
CA THR A 83 1.04 -9.72 10.67
C THR A 83 1.84 -10.88 11.27
N MET A 84 1.73 -12.08 10.70
CA MET A 84 2.49 -13.25 11.14
C MET A 84 3.98 -13.06 10.90
N SER A 85 4.37 -12.58 9.71
CA SER A 85 5.78 -12.30 9.39
C SER A 85 6.38 -11.22 10.30
N ASP A 86 5.61 -10.17 10.61
CA ASP A 86 6.06 -9.10 11.50
C ASP A 86 6.23 -9.59 12.93
N GLU A 87 5.32 -10.45 13.41
CA GLU A 87 5.42 -11.03 14.75
C GLU A 87 6.62 -11.98 14.86
N GLU A 88 6.87 -12.81 13.84
CA GLU A 88 8.05 -13.66 13.77
C GLU A 88 9.35 -12.85 13.77
N ALA A 89 9.42 -11.79 12.96
CA ALA A 89 10.57 -10.88 12.92
C ALA A 89 10.80 -10.21 14.29
N ARG A 90 9.74 -9.74 14.95
CA ARG A 90 9.83 -9.16 16.31
C ARG A 90 10.32 -10.19 17.32
N ARG A 91 9.83 -11.43 17.27
CA ARG A 91 10.27 -12.50 18.18
C ARG A 91 11.75 -12.81 17.99
N GLN A 92 12.22 -12.90 16.74
CA GLN A 92 13.64 -13.10 16.45
C GLN A 92 14.48 -11.95 16.97
N GLN A 93 14.08 -10.70 16.71
CA GLN A 93 14.79 -9.51 17.19
C GLN A 93 14.89 -9.47 18.72
N VAL A 94 13.82 -9.82 19.43
CA VAL A 94 13.83 -9.89 20.91
C VAL A 94 14.81 -10.96 21.40
N LEU A 95 14.83 -12.14 20.78
CA LEU A 95 15.76 -13.22 21.14
C LEU A 95 17.22 -12.81 20.90
N GLU A 96 17.51 -12.16 19.77
CA GLU A 96 18.85 -11.64 19.47
C GLU A 96 19.26 -10.56 20.46
N ASN A 97 18.38 -9.61 20.75
CA ASN A 97 18.64 -8.57 21.74
C ASN A 97 18.90 -9.15 23.13
N GLN A 98 18.18 -10.18 23.54
CA GLN A 98 18.42 -10.86 24.81
C GLN A 98 19.77 -11.57 24.83
N LYS A 99 20.16 -12.25 23.75
CA LYS A 99 21.50 -12.87 23.63
C LYS A 99 22.60 -11.82 23.72
N ASN A 100 22.46 -10.74 22.96
CA ASN A 100 23.42 -9.65 22.95
C ASN A 100 23.53 -8.97 24.32
N ALA A 101 22.40 -8.73 25.00
CA ALA A 101 22.38 -8.18 26.35
C ALA A 101 23.14 -9.07 27.35
N LYS A 102 22.94 -10.39 27.28
CA LYS A 102 23.68 -11.36 28.13
C LYS A 102 25.19 -11.32 27.86
N VAL A 103 25.60 -11.27 26.59
CA VAL A 103 27.03 -11.17 26.20
C VAL A 103 27.64 -9.86 26.71
N VAL A 104 26.93 -8.73 26.52
CA VAL A 104 27.37 -7.41 27.01
C VAL A 104 27.48 -7.40 28.53
N GLN A 105 26.52 -7.99 29.24
CA GLN A 105 26.54 -8.09 30.69
C GLN A 105 27.72 -8.94 31.18
N ALA A 106 27.94 -10.12 30.59
CA ALA A 106 29.05 -11.00 30.94
C ALA A 106 30.41 -10.31 30.69
N ARG A 107 30.56 -9.63 29.55
CA ARG A 107 31.76 -8.85 29.24
C ARG A 107 31.96 -7.72 30.25
N SER A 108 30.90 -6.98 30.60
CA SER A 108 30.98 -5.91 31.59
C SER A 108 31.42 -6.43 32.96
N GLN A 109 30.94 -7.61 33.37
CA GLN A 109 31.37 -8.24 34.62
C GLN A 109 32.85 -8.63 34.57
N LEU A 110 33.30 -9.24 33.48
CA LEU A 110 34.71 -9.61 33.28
C LEU A 110 35.63 -8.39 33.31
N GLU A 111 35.25 -7.28 32.65
CA GLU A 111 36.03 -6.05 32.67
C GLU A 111 36.10 -5.43 34.08
N ARG A 112 35.02 -5.51 34.87
CA ARG A 112 35.03 -5.06 36.27
C ARG A 112 35.99 -5.91 37.12
N GLN A 113 35.95 -7.23 36.97
CA GLN A 113 36.86 -8.14 37.66
C GLN A 113 38.31 -7.86 37.27
N LYS A 114 38.58 -7.74 35.97
CA LYS A 114 39.91 -7.38 35.45
C LYS A 114 40.40 -6.05 35.99
N SER A 115 39.54 -5.03 36.02
CA SER A 115 39.89 -3.72 36.58
C SER A 115 40.19 -3.80 38.07
N ALA A 116 39.43 -4.59 38.84
CA ALA A 116 39.69 -4.80 40.26
C ALA A 116 41.02 -5.53 40.51
N ALA A 117 41.29 -6.59 39.74
CA ALA A 117 42.55 -7.33 39.80
C ALA A 117 43.75 -6.45 39.43
N TRP A 118 43.60 -5.59 38.41
CA TRP A 118 44.63 -4.62 38.04
C TRP A 118 44.94 -3.65 39.18
N SER A 119 43.92 -3.12 39.86
CA SER A 119 44.11 -2.22 41.01
C SER A 119 44.83 -2.88 42.19
N GLN A 120 44.69 -4.20 42.36
CA GLN A 120 45.42 -4.96 43.39
C GLN A 120 46.84 -5.32 42.96
N PHE A 121 47.04 -5.65 41.68
CA PHE A 121 48.31 -6.06 41.11
C PHE A 121 49.28 -4.88 40.93
N TYR A 122 48.79 -3.77 40.37
CA TYR A 122 49.61 -2.61 40.07
C TYR A 122 49.86 -1.78 41.32
N LYS A 123 51.11 -1.77 41.78
CA LYS A 123 51.58 -0.86 42.83
C LYS A 123 52.46 0.20 42.20
N GLU A 124 52.04 1.45 42.33
CA GLU A 124 52.83 2.57 41.84
C GLU A 124 54.09 2.74 42.70
N PRO A 125 55.28 2.81 42.09
CA PRO A 125 56.51 3.09 42.83
C PRO A 125 56.45 4.49 43.46
N SER A 126 57.00 4.65 44.68
CA SER A 126 56.98 5.93 45.40
C SER A 126 57.65 7.08 44.65
N TYR A 127 58.61 6.80 43.78
CA TYR A 127 59.27 7.83 42.95
C TYR A 127 58.40 8.34 41.79
N CYS A 128 57.29 7.66 41.47
CA CYS A 128 56.39 8.06 40.39
C CYS A 128 55.31 9.06 40.83
N SER A 129 55.03 9.16 42.14
CA SER A 129 54.02 10.09 42.65
C SER A 129 54.44 11.56 42.59
N ASN A 130 55.75 11.85 42.58
CA ASN A 130 56.33 13.20 42.50
C ASN A 130 57.56 13.21 41.59
N TRP A 131 57.35 13.04 40.29
CA TRP A 131 58.44 13.17 39.32
C TRP A 131 58.86 14.65 39.18
N GLN A 132 60.16 14.88 39.12
CA GLN A 132 60.78 16.22 39.03
C GLN A 132 61.37 16.48 37.64
N THR A 133 61.54 15.42 36.83
CA THR A 133 62.14 15.50 35.50
C THR A 133 61.36 14.67 34.48
N ASP A 134 61.42 15.07 33.21
CA ASP A 134 60.78 14.34 32.10
C ASP A 134 61.30 12.90 31.98
N GLN A 135 62.56 12.66 32.33
CA GLN A 135 63.16 11.33 32.33
C GLN A 135 62.50 10.41 33.38
N GLN A 136 62.16 10.94 34.56
CA GLN A 136 61.41 10.20 35.58
C GLN A 136 59.98 9.91 35.12
N MET A 137 59.32 10.88 34.48
CA MET A 137 57.98 10.71 33.91
C MET A 137 57.93 9.58 32.87
N VAL A 138 58.88 9.56 31.92
CA VAL A 138 58.99 8.48 30.93
C VAL A 138 59.30 7.14 31.60
N GLY A 139 60.18 7.13 32.61
CA GLY A 139 60.47 5.92 33.40
C GLY A 139 59.23 5.33 34.07
N CYS A 140 58.38 6.17 34.65
CA CYS A 140 57.13 5.75 35.28
C CYS A 140 56.09 5.23 34.28
N GLN A 141 55.96 5.87 33.11
CA GLN A 141 55.10 5.35 32.04
C GLN A 141 55.61 3.99 31.53
N ASN A 142 56.91 3.85 31.31
CA ASN A 142 57.53 2.59 30.90
C ASN A 142 57.34 1.49 31.94
N HIS A 143 57.47 1.82 33.23
CA HIS A 143 57.18 0.89 34.33
C HIS A 143 55.71 0.44 34.26
N LYS A 144 54.76 1.37 34.18
CA LYS A 144 53.33 1.06 34.08
C LYS A 144 53.01 0.18 32.86
N LEU A 145 53.61 0.45 31.71
CA LEU A 145 53.44 -0.36 30.50
C LEU A 145 53.98 -1.79 30.68
N ARG A 146 55.15 -1.93 31.30
CA ARG A 146 55.75 -3.25 31.60
C ARG A 146 54.87 -4.04 32.55
N THR A 147 54.47 -3.45 33.67
CA THR A 147 53.60 -4.10 34.65
C THR A 147 52.24 -4.43 34.05
N ARG A 148 51.72 -3.61 33.12
CA ARG A 148 50.49 -3.93 32.37
C ARG A 148 50.66 -5.14 31.47
N SER A 149 51.78 -5.25 30.75
CA SER A 149 52.06 -6.44 29.93
C SER A 149 52.14 -7.71 30.78
N GLU A 150 52.83 -7.64 31.91
CA GLU A 150 52.92 -8.76 32.88
C GLU A 150 51.55 -9.14 33.45
N PHE A 151 50.73 -8.15 33.79
CA PHE A 151 49.36 -8.38 34.25
C PHE A 151 48.52 -9.08 33.19
N GLU A 152 48.54 -8.62 31.94
CA GLU A 152 47.76 -9.23 30.85
C GLU A 152 48.17 -10.68 30.60
N GLN A 153 49.48 -10.98 30.65
CA GLN A 153 49.98 -12.36 30.54
C GLN A 153 49.45 -13.25 31.66
N LYS A 154 49.55 -12.79 32.91
CA LYS A 154 49.08 -13.54 34.08
C LYS A 154 47.55 -13.65 34.15
N TRP A 155 46.83 -12.64 33.71
CA TRP A 155 45.36 -12.65 33.59
C TRP A 155 44.90 -13.65 32.53
N ALA A 156 45.56 -13.69 31.37
CA ALA A 156 45.29 -14.66 30.32
C ALA A 156 45.63 -16.10 30.75
N ALA A 157 46.65 -16.26 31.61
CA ALA A 157 47.01 -17.55 32.22
C ALA A 157 46.08 -17.97 33.39
N GLY A 158 45.17 -17.10 33.84
CA GLY A 158 44.27 -17.36 34.97
C GLY A 158 44.92 -17.24 36.36
N GLU A 159 46.13 -16.67 36.46
CA GLU A 159 46.90 -16.57 37.72
C GLU A 159 46.45 -15.42 38.63
N LEU A 160 45.70 -14.45 38.11
CA LEU A 160 45.29 -13.22 38.81
C LEU A 160 43.77 -13.14 39.06
N ASP A 161 43.14 -14.31 39.16
CA ASP A 161 41.73 -14.58 39.48
C ASP A 161 40.73 -14.54 38.29
N GLN A 162 40.04 -15.68 38.08
CA GLN A 162 38.74 -15.79 37.39
C GLN A 162 37.79 -16.59 38.31
N SER A 163 37.63 -16.14 39.56
CA SER A 163 37.17 -16.89 40.74
C SER A 163 37.99 -18.16 41.02
N ASN A 164 38.46 -18.40 42.25
CA ASN A 164 38.94 -19.73 42.63
C ASN A 164 37.80 -20.76 42.42
N GLY A 165 37.82 -21.51 41.31
CA GLY A 165 36.93 -22.64 41.02
C GLY A 165 35.77 -22.33 40.08
#